data_AF-A0A179S4L1-F1
#
_entry.id   AF-A0A179S4L1-F1
#
_cell.length_a   1.000
_cell.length_b   1.000
_cell.length_c   1.000
_cell.angle_alpha   90.00
_cell.angle_beta   90.00
_cell.angle_gamma   90.00
#
_symmetry.space_group_name_H-M   'P 1'
#
loop_
_entity.id
_entity.type
_entity.pdbx_description
1 polymer ?
#
loop_
_entity_poly.entity_id
_entity_poly.type
_entity_poly.pdbx_seq_one_letter_code
_entity_poly.pdbx_strand_id
1 'polypeptide(L)'
;MPLSLKLPRRNPDAPRPTFRERYAALKGSAAKVIGKPARFTPPKPTGAGTPSKALAAALAAHEMAYGYALYTEAYGLPDVAERRQAEEEAFRALLHMPLHSDTDRAAYAAAVISRQMHSLGDASATERDHPMAVAFRNLSFGEHAREPEEMRHVGRPVEPKTAADPILAAIEEHQAAFAAWAPLLDIWNDAIMGTPEYDAAEVAAEGPRERERAAFNALLSTRPTTAVGLRALAAYLPEAMRQSSPDTDAEALAVLDAFRDAALSVPQTDDGRSKSAKATPARVDTYDHETGLVTYADAAGAISTRPAAEWIAFMAMRLHHIARSERTRRFNAECKGLDGAACAELEARLTRDLRIDALHALMFRSDQIFAEAQSERNGHTGAGTSAEKVDLKPLTVLQLVNLHEAYQAARHLWEGVVARPYSVAFRDPRGCVHASPVGHLADFEETRAALVGERIISEITNRSPQNERERDYILSLRIRHEIDCEDRIRDADMMREISQAWGA
;
A
#
# COMPACT_ATOMS: atom_id res chain seq x y z
N MET A 1 7.60 -32.94 -7.03
CA MET A 1 7.71 -34.27 -7.70
C MET A 1 6.47 -34.49 -8.55
N PRO A 2 6.60 -34.72 -9.87
CA PRO A 2 5.43 -34.98 -10.72
C PRO A 2 4.88 -36.40 -10.44
N LEU A 3 3.63 -36.49 -9.98
CA LEU A 3 2.92 -37.76 -9.85
C LEU A 3 2.47 -38.24 -11.23
N SER A 4 3.36 -38.90 -11.95
CA SER A 4 3.03 -39.62 -13.18
C SER A 4 2.28 -40.91 -12.81
N LEU A 5 0.96 -40.94 -13.01
CA LEU A 5 0.15 -42.17 -13.00
C LEU A 5 0.59 -43.08 -14.16
N LYS A 6 1.50 -44.01 -13.89
CA LYS A 6 1.85 -45.08 -14.83
C LYS A 6 0.66 -46.01 -14.97
N LEU A 7 -0.11 -45.85 -16.04
CA LEU A 7 -1.07 -46.88 -16.43
C LEU A 7 -0.30 -48.16 -16.81
N PRO A 8 -0.69 -49.34 -16.29
CA PRO A 8 0.00 -50.58 -16.59
C PRO A 8 -0.08 -50.86 -18.10
N ARG A 9 1.08 -51.15 -18.72
CA ARG A 9 1.15 -51.55 -20.12
C ARG A 9 0.34 -52.83 -20.32
N ARG A 10 -0.62 -52.77 -21.25
CA ARG A 10 -1.53 -53.87 -21.54
C ARG A 10 -0.85 -54.90 -22.43
N ASN A 11 -0.93 -56.18 -22.04
CA ASN A 11 -0.58 -57.29 -22.92
C ASN A 11 -1.61 -57.37 -24.07
N PRO A 12 -1.22 -57.23 -25.35
CA PRO A 12 -2.14 -57.18 -26.47
C PRO A 12 -2.98 -58.45 -26.65
N ASP A 13 -2.50 -59.59 -26.18
CA ASP A 13 -3.16 -60.90 -26.38
C ASP A 13 -4.13 -61.27 -25.25
N ALA A 14 -4.27 -60.44 -24.22
CA ALA A 14 -5.21 -60.70 -23.14
C ALA A 14 -6.65 -60.32 -23.54
N PRO A 15 -7.65 -61.21 -23.32
CA PRO A 15 -9.05 -60.92 -23.59
C PRO A 15 -9.48 -59.65 -22.85
N ARG A 16 -10.27 -58.80 -23.54
CA ARG A 16 -10.71 -57.52 -22.97
C ARG A 16 -11.51 -57.78 -21.69
N PRO A 17 -11.12 -57.22 -20.53
CA PRO A 17 -11.89 -57.38 -19.31
C PRO A 17 -13.29 -56.79 -19.52
N THR A 18 -14.28 -57.47 -18.99
CA THR A 18 -15.68 -57.07 -19.02
C THR A 18 -15.88 -55.76 -18.26
N PHE A 19 -16.97 -55.04 -18.54
CA PHE A 19 -17.31 -53.81 -17.81
C PHE A 19 -17.41 -54.04 -16.29
N ARG A 20 -17.92 -55.20 -15.87
CA ARG A 20 -18.04 -55.59 -14.47
C ARG A 20 -16.68 -55.74 -13.78
N GLU A 21 -15.71 -56.35 -14.47
CA GLU A 21 -14.35 -56.51 -13.97
C GLU A 21 -13.62 -55.16 -13.86
N ARG A 22 -13.82 -54.27 -14.85
CA ARG A 22 -13.26 -52.91 -14.79
C ARG A 22 -13.84 -52.11 -13.63
N TYR A 23 -15.15 -52.20 -13.39
CA TYR A 23 -15.80 -51.53 -12.27
C TYR A 23 -15.31 -52.07 -10.92
N ALA A 24 -15.13 -53.39 -10.80
CA ALA A 24 -14.58 -54.00 -9.59
C ALA A 24 -13.12 -53.57 -9.33
N ALA A 25 -12.28 -53.53 -10.38
CA ALA A 25 -10.91 -53.04 -10.29
C ALA A 25 -10.86 -51.56 -9.89
N LEU A 26 -11.72 -50.72 -10.49
CA LEU A 26 -11.81 -49.31 -10.16
C LEU A 26 -12.26 -49.08 -8.72
N LYS A 27 -13.25 -49.85 -8.23
CA LYS A 27 -13.73 -49.77 -6.85
C LYS A 27 -12.67 -50.24 -5.85
N GLY A 28 -11.90 -51.27 -6.18
CA GLY A 28 -10.76 -51.74 -5.40
C GLY A 28 -9.63 -50.71 -5.35
N SER A 29 -9.32 -50.06 -6.47
CA SER A 29 -8.34 -48.97 -6.53
C SER A 29 -8.82 -47.73 -5.78
N ALA A 30 -10.09 -47.34 -5.90
CA ALA A 30 -10.67 -46.22 -5.18
C ALA A 30 -10.68 -46.46 -3.67
N ALA A 31 -11.01 -47.68 -3.20
CA ALA A 31 -10.94 -48.02 -1.77
C ALA A 31 -9.50 -48.02 -1.23
N LYS A 32 -8.49 -48.25 -2.09
CA LYS A 32 -7.06 -48.17 -1.72
C LYS A 32 -6.54 -46.74 -1.67
N VAL A 33 -7.13 -45.84 -2.47
CA VAL A 33 -6.79 -44.40 -2.51
C VAL A 33 -7.56 -43.64 -1.41
N ILE A 34 -8.79 -44.04 -1.13
CA ILE A 34 -9.62 -43.53 -0.02
C ILE A 34 -9.36 -44.42 1.21
N GLY A 35 -8.10 -44.43 1.67
CA GLY A 35 -7.81 -44.98 3.00
C GLY A 35 -8.69 -44.27 4.05
N LYS A 36 -9.09 -44.99 5.11
CA LYS A 36 -9.72 -44.38 6.30
C LYS A 36 -8.98 -43.08 6.60
N PRO A 37 -9.64 -41.90 6.65
CA PRO A 37 -8.93 -40.67 6.94
C PRO A 37 -8.23 -40.88 8.27
N ALA A 38 -6.89 -40.88 8.24
CA ALA A 38 -6.12 -40.77 9.46
C ALA A 38 -6.73 -39.57 10.18
N ARG A 39 -7.21 -39.76 11.43
CA ARG A 39 -7.65 -38.63 12.26
C ARG A 39 -6.57 -37.57 12.10
N PHE A 40 -6.95 -36.38 11.61
CA PHE A 40 -6.01 -35.30 11.40
C PHE A 40 -5.26 -35.13 12.70
N THR A 41 -4.00 -35.58 12.68
CA THR A 41 -3.10 -35.43 13.80
C THR A 41 -2.22 -34.29 13.31
N PRO A 42 -2.40 -33.08 13.87
CA PRO A 42 -1.61 -31.93 13.45
C PRO A 42 -0.13 -32.34 13.44
N PRO A 43 0.64 -31.97 12.41
CA PRO A 43 2.06 -32.30 12.36
C PRO A 43 2.71 -31.81 13.66
N LYS A 44 3.28 -32.73 14.44
CA LYS A 44 4.05 -32.34 15.62
C LYS A 44 5.22 -31.50 15.12
N PRO A 45 5.37 -30.24 15.55
CA PRO A 45 6.52 -29.44 15.17
C PRO A 45 7.79 -30.22 15.53
N THR A 46 8.61 -30.50 14.52
CA THR A 46 9.89 -31.19 14.67
C THR A 46 10.78 -30.39 15.60
N GLY A 47 11.15 -30.98 16.74
CA GLY A 47 11.95 -30.32 17.80
C GLY A 47 11.15 -29.94 19.06
N ALA A 48 9.83 -30.15 19.09
CA ALA A 48 9.05 -29.89 20.29
C ALA A 48 9.21 -31.01 21.32
N GLY A 49 9.97 -30.74 22.38
CA GLY A 49 9.85 -31.50 23.62
C GLY A 49 8.45 -31.35 24.23
N THR A 50 8.27 -31.86 25.44
CA THR A 50 7.07 -31.54 26.23
C THR A 50 7.24 -30.14 26.84
N PRO A 51 6.30 -29.19 26.66
CA PRO A 51 6.39 -27.89 27.33
C PRO A 51 6.38 -28.09 28.85
N SER A 52 6.88 -27.09 29.57
CA SER A 52 6.86 -27.07 31.02
C SER A 52 5.44 -27.24 31.54
N LYS A 53 5.29 -27.90 32.69
CA LYS A 53 3.98 -28.17 33.29
C LYS A 53 3.17 -26.87 33.52
N ALA A 54 3.86 -25.77 33.84
CA ALA A 54 3.26 -24.46 34.04
C ALA A 54 2.69 -23.89 32.72
N LEU A 55 3.47 -23.89 31.64
CA LEU A 55 2.98 -23.44 30.33
C LEU A 55 1.85 -24.33 29.82
N ALA A 56 1.98 -25.66 29.95
CA ALA A 56 0.94 -26.60 29.55
C ALA A 56 -0.40 -26.34 30.28
N ALA A 57 -0.34 -25.97 31.56
CA ALA A 57 -1.53 -25.63 32.34
C ALA A 57 -2.17 -24.31 31.88
N ALA A 58 -1.37 -23.27 31.60
CA ALA A 58 -1.89 -22.00 31.10
C ALA A 58 -2.47 -22.11 29.69
N LEU A 59 -1.84 -22.91 28.82
CA LEU A 59 -2.38 -23.24 27.49
C LEU A 59 -3.74 -23.93 27.60
N ALA A 60 -3.86 -24.95 28.44
CA ALA A 60 -5.13 -25.65 28.65
C ALA A 60 -6.21 -24.75 29.24
N ALA A 61 -5.85 -23.85 30.17
CA ALA A 61 -6.79 -22.88 30.75
C ALA A 61 -7.30 -21.89 29.71
N HIS A 62 -6.40 -21.35 28.87
CA HIS A 62 -6.76 -20.45 27.78
C HIS A 62 -7.61 -21.15 26.71
N GLU A 63 -7.21 -22.33 26.23
CA GLU A 63 -7.97 -23.10 25.23
C GLU A 63 -9.39 -23.42 25.73
N MET A 64 -9.52 -23.77 27.01
CA MET A 64 -10.83 -24.04 27.61
C MET A 64 -11.68 -22.76 27.69
N ALA A 65 -11.13 -21.65 28.19
CA ALA A 65 -11.85 -20.37 28.27
C ALA A 65 -12.25 -19.84 26.88
N TYR A 66 -11.35 -19.96 25.90
CA TYR A 66 -11.59 -19.61 24.51
C TYR A 66 -12.69 -20.47 23.87
N GLY A 67 -12.65 -21.78 24.09
CA GLY A 67 -13.71 -22.69 23.64
C GLY A 67 -15.09 -22.33 24.21
N TYR A 68 -15.15 -21.96 25.50
CA TYR A 68 -16.40 -21.51 26.13
C TYR A 68 -16.87 -20.16 25.58
N ALA A 69 -15.98 -19.18 25.40
CA ALA A 69 -16.33 -17.88 24.83
C ALA A 69 -16.91 -18.03 23.41
N LEU A 70 -16.25 -18.83 22.56
CA LEU A 70 -16.74 -19.12 21.21
C LEU A 70 -18.08 -19.86 21.21
N TYR A 71 -18.26 -20.83 22.11
CA TYR A 71 -19.53 -21.54 22.23
C TYR A 71 -20.66 -20.59 22.65
N THR A 72 -20.44 -19.83 23.72
CA THR A 72 -21.42 -18.86 24.25
C THR A 72 -21.80 -17.81 23.20
N GLU A 73 -20.84 -17.31 22.41
CA GLU A 73 -21.08 -16.39 21.31
C GLU A 73 -21.87 -17.05 20.16
N ALA A 74 -21.47 -18.23 19.71
CA ALA A 74 -22.13 -18.94 18.61
C ALA A 74 -23.59 -19.30 18.93
N TYR A 75 -23.93 -19.51 20.20
CA TYR A 75 -25.26 -19.87 20.66
C TYR A 75 -26.03 -18.71 21.32
N GLY A 76 -25.48 -17.49 21.34
CA GLY A 76 -26.15 -16.30 21.87
C GLY A 76 -26.53 -16.41 23.35
N LEU A 77 -25.69 -17.06 24.16
CA LEU A 77 -25.93 -17.24 25.59
C LEU A 77 -25.75 -15.92 26.36
N PRO A 78 -26.49 -15.70 27.45
CA PRO A 78 -26.54 -14.40 28.14
C PRO A 78 -25.23 -14.04 28.88
N ASP A 79 -24.33 -14.99 29.10
CA ASP A 79 -23.05 -14.80 29.81
C ASP A 79 -21.86 -14.49 28.88
N VAL A 80 -22.10 -14.07 27.62
CA VAL A 80 -21.04 -13.79 26.64
C VAL A 80 -19.97 -12.81 27.12
N ALA A 81 -20.36 -11.77 27.86
CA ALA A 81 -19.42 -10.79 28.41
C ALA A 81 -18.51 -11.40 29.48
N GLU A 82 -19.07 -12.19 30.41
CA GLU A 82 -18.33 -12.86 31.47
C GLU A 82 -17.35 -13.91 30.90
N ARG A 83 -17.79 -14.66 29.88
CA ARG A 83 -16.96 -15.67 29.21
C ARG A 83 -15.82 -15.07 28.40
N ARG A 84 -16.05 -13.94 27.73
CA ARG A 84 -14.99 -13.18 27.06
C ARG A 84 -13.98 -12.62 28.06
N GLN A 85 -14.46 -12.06 29.17
CA GLN A 85 -13.55 -11.59 30.22
C GLN A 85 -12.69 -12.73 30.79
N ALA A 86 -13.28 -13.90 31.06
CA ALA A 86 -12.52 -15.06 31.55
C ALA A 86 -11.49 -15.57 30.52
N GLU A 87 -11.81 -15.49 29.22
CA GLU A 87 -10.89 -15.80 28.13
C GLU A 87 -9.72 -14.80 28.07
N GLU A 88 -10.01 -13.50 28.16
CA GLU A 88 -9.02 -12.43 28.17
C GLU A 88 -8.08 -12.54 29.37
N GLU A 89 -8.61 -12.84 30.56
CA GLU A 89 -7.82 -13.07 31.77
C GLU A 89 -6.90 -14.30 31.63
N ALA A 90 -7.41 -15.40 31.08
CA ALA A 90 -6.62 -16.60 30.84
C ALA A 90 -5.54 -16.36 29.77
N PHE A 91 -5.85 -15.60 28.72
CA PHE A 91 -4.90 -15.22 27.69
C PHE A 91 -3.85 -14.24 28.20
N ARG A 92 -4.21 -13.29 29.05
CA ARG A 92 -3.27 -12.39 29.74
C ARG A 92 -2.30 -13.17 30.61
N ALA A 93 -2.79 -14.15 31.37
CA ALA A 93 -1.95 -15.05 32.16
C ALA A 93 -0.98 -15.84 31.28
N LEU A 94 -1.45 -16.34 30.12
CA LEU A 94 -0.60 -16.99 29.13
C LEU A 94 0.46 -16.02 28.60
N LEU A 95 0.09 -14.81 28.17
CA LEU A 95 0.99 -13.81 27.59
C LEU A 95 2.17 -13.47 28.52
N HIS A 96 1.94 -13.41 29.84
CA HIS A 96 2.97 -13.07 30.82
C HIS A 96 3.70 -14.28 31.41
N MET A 97 3.43 -15.50 30.92
CA MET A 97 4.08 -16.73 31.40
C MET A 97 5.58 -16.72 31.07
N PRO A 98 6.49 -16.94 32.04
CA PRO A 98 7.91 -17.10 31.76
C PRO A 98 8.16 -18.37 30.93
N LEU A 99 8.96 -18.24 29.86
CA LEU A 99 9.29 -19.32 28.93
C LEU A 99 10.71 -19.83 29.23
N HIS A 100 10.84 -21.06 29.70
CA HIS A 100 12.11 -21.59 30.22
C HIS A 100 12.90 -22.44 29.22
N SER A 101 12.31 -22.75 28.06
CA SER A 101 12.94 -23.60 27.05
C SER A 101 12.46 -23.22 25.64
N ASP A 102 13.19 -23.65 24.61
CA ASP A 102 12.76 -23.47 23.21
C ASP A 102 11.49 -24.27 22.90
N THR A 103 11.25 -25.34 23.64
CA THR A 103 9.99 -26.08 23.59
C THR A 103 8.83 -25.24 24.15
N ASP A 104 9.05 -24.50 25.25
CA ASP A 104 8.06 -23.56 25.78
C ASP A 104 7.77 -22.45 24.78
N ARG A 105 8.81 -21.89 24.16
CA ARG A 105 8.65 -20.88 23.09
C ARG A 105 7.85 -21.41 21.91
N ALA A 106 8.14 -22.62 21.44
CA ALA A 106 7.41 -23.22 20.31
C ALA A 106 5.93 -23.48 20.65
N ALA A 107 5.64 -24.01 21.84
CA ALA A 107 4.26 -24.27 22.28
C ALA A 107 3.46 -22.97 22.49
N TYR A 108 4.08 -21.96 23.10
CA TYR A 108 3.51 -20.64 23.27
C TYR A 108 3.20 -19.97 21.91
N ALA A 109 4.16 -19.98 20.99
CA ALA A 109 3.99 -19.40 19.66
C ALA A 109 2.83 -20.04 18.89
N ALA A 110 2.73 -21.38 18.93
CA ALA A 110 1.65 -22.10 18.27
C ALA A 110 0.27 -21.71 18.81
N ALA A 111 0.14 -21.50 20.11
CA ALA A 111 -1.12 -21.11 20.75
C ALA A 111 -1.54 -19.67 20.42
N VAL A 112 -0.61 -18.71 20.51
CA VAL A 112 -0.88 -17.31 20.16
C VAL A 112 -1.23 -17.17 18.68
N ILE A 113 -0.48 -17.84 17.78
CA ILE A 113 -0.80 -17.85 16.34
C ILE A 113 -2.18 -18.48 16.09
N SER A 114 -2.50 -19.58 16.78
CA SER A 114 -3.81 -20.23 16.62
C SER A 114 -4.96 -19.34 17.05
N ARG A 115 -4.85 -18.61 18.16
CA ARG A 115 -5.86 -17.60 18.58
C ARG A 115 -6.03 -16.52 17.52
N GLN A 116 -4.93 -15.97 17.00
CA GLN A 116 -5.01 -14.88 16.03
C GLN A 116 -5.52 -15.29 14.66
N MET A 117 -5.21 -16.52 14.21
CA MET A 117 -5.75 -17.07 12.96
C MET A 117 -7.28 -17.20 12.98
N HIS A 118 -7.91 -17.19 14.15
CA HIS A 118 -9.37 -17.14 14.27
C HIS A 118 -9.93 -15.72 14.45
N SER A 119 -9.06 -14.73 14.70
CA SER A 119 -9.37 -13.28 14.73
C SER A 119 -9.13 -12.60 13.37
N LEU A 120 -9.32 -13.33 12.26
CA LEU A 120 -9.11 -12.86 10.88
C LEU A 120 -10.08 -11.72 10.52
N GLY A 121 -9.80 -10.53 10.99
CA GLY A 121 -10.60 -9.32 10.78
C GLY A 121 -10.00 -8.06 11.42
N ASP A 122 -9.04 -8.18 12.35
CA ASP A 122 -8.52 -7.01 13.03
C ASP A 122 -7.29 -6.40 12.33
N ALA A 123 -7.48 -5.20 11.77
CA ALA A 123 -6.43 -4.42 11.10
C ALA A 123 -5.40 -3.84 12.08
N SER A 124 -5.66 -3.89 13.40
CA SER A 124 -4.76 -3.42 14.47
C SER A 124 -3.55 -4.34 14.71
N ALA A 125 -3.49 -5.51 14.05
CA ALA A 125 -2.51 -6.57 14.34
C ALA A 125 -1.02 -6.17 14.21
N THR A 126 -0.73 -5.01 13.61
CA THR A 126 0.61 -4.45 13.45
C THR A 126 0.99 -3.41 14.51
N GLU A 127 0.07 -3.02 15.40
CA GLU A 127 0.36 -2.04 16.43
C GLU A 127 1.31 -2.60 17.51
N ARG A 128 2.15 -1.72 18.06
CA ARG A 128 3.20 -2.11 19.03
C ARG A 128 2.64 -2.78 20.29
N ASP A 129 1.45 -2.36 20.70
CA ASP A 129 0.77 -2.83 21.91
C ASP A 129 -0.23 -3.94 21.62
N HIS A 130 -0.32 -4.41 20.37
CA HIS A 130 -1.20 -5.52 19.99
C HIS A 130 -0.69 -6.86 20.57
N PRO A 131 -1.58 -7.78 21.00
CA PRO A 131 -1.23 -9.09 21.54
C PRO A 131 -0.16 -9.89 20.77
N MET A 132 -0.18 -9.84 19.43
CA MET A 132 0.81 -10.51 18.59
C MET A 132 2.20 -9.88 18.67
N ALA A 133 2.29 -8.55 18.73
CA ALA A 133 3.56 -7.85 18.88
C ALA A 133 4.16 -8.12 20.26
N VAL A 134 3.32 -8.18 21.30
CA VAL A 134 3.71 -8.56 22.66
C VAL A 134 4.20 -10.02 22.71
N ALA A 135 3.45 -10.96 22.12
CA ALA A 135 3.86 -12.37 22.04
C ALA A 135 5.17 -12.57 21.28
N PHE A 136 5.36 -11.86 20.16
CA PHE A 136 6.61 -11.87 19.41
C PHE A 136 7.79 -11.39 20.27
N ARG A 137 7.63 -10.29 21.02
CA ARG A 137 8.70 -9.77 21.89
C ARG A 137 9.03 -10.72 23.03
N ASN A 138 8.02 -11.37 23.63
CA ASN A 138 8.25 -12.40 24.64
C ASN A 138 9.02 -13.60 24.06
N LEU A 139 8.72 -14.00 22.82
CA LEU A 139 9.42 -15.08 22.12
C LEU A 139 10.87 -14.72 21.78
N SER A 140 11.08 -13.56 21.18
CA SER A 140 12.37 -13.12 20.63
C SER A 140 13.34 -12.60 21.69
N PHE A 141 12.84 -11.94 22.73
CA PHE A 141 13.68 -11.21 23.69
C PHE A 141 13.56 -11.71 25.13
N GLY A 142 12.56 -12.53 25.46
CA GLY A 142 12.34 -13.01 26.84
C GLY A 142 12.03 -11.88 27.83
N GLU A 143 11.73 -10.68 27.33
CA GLU A 143 11.34 -9.52 28.14
C GLU A 143 9.85 -9.66 28.51
N HIS A 144 9.49 -9.44 29.78
CA HIS A 144 8.08 -9.26 30.16
C HIS A 144 7.57 -7.95 29.54
N ALA A 145 7.02 -8.03 28.33
CA ALA A 145 6.51 -6.86 27.63
C ALA A 145 5.32 -6.22 28.39
N ARG A 146 5.22 -4.89 28.29
CA ARG A 146 4.13 -4.08 28.84
C ARG A 146 2.79 -4.64 28.36
N GLU A 147 1.82 -4.65 29.26
CA GLU A 147 0.46 -5.13 28.96
C GLU A 147 -0.16 -4.37 27.77
N PRO A 148 -0.72 -5.10 26.77
CA PRO A 148 -1.52 -4.54 25.68
C PRO A 148 -2.55 -3.53 26.16
N GLU A 149 -2.66 -2.41 25.46
CA GLU A 149 -3.61 -1.33 25.81
C GLU A 149 -5.05 -1.85 25.87
N GLU A 150 -5.40 -2.74 24.95
CA GLU A 150 -6.66 -3.47 24.90
C GLU A 150 -6.96 -4.25 26.17
N MET A 151 -5.98 -4.66 26.98
CA MET A 151 -6.22 -5.42 28.22
C MET A 151 -6.09 -4.58 29.50
N ARG A 152 -5.61 -3.32 29.40
CA ARG A 152 -5.38 -2.45 30.58
C ARG A 152 -6.66 -2.10 31.35
N HIS A 153 -7.82 -2.23 30.71
CA HIS A 153 -9.13 -1.97 31.32
C HIS A 153 -9.65 -3.17 32.14
N VAL A 154 -9.11 -4.37 31.93
CA VAL A 154 -9.50 -5.59 32.65
C VAL A 154 -9.07 -5.46 34.12
N GLY A 155 -10.06 -5.37 35.02
CA GLY A 155 -9.87 -5.29 36.47
C GLY A 155 -9.74 -3.88 37.07
N ARG A 156 -9.87 -2.80 36.29
CA ARG A 156 -9.91 -1.42 36.84
C ARG A 156 -11.34 -0.95 37.13
N PRO A 157 -11.61 -0.30 38.28
CA PRO A 157 -12.90 0.34 38.54
C PRO A 157 -13.13 1.48 37.52
N VAL A 158 -14.35 1.56 36.98
CA VAL A 158 -14.76 2.54 35.96
C VAL A 158 -14.45 3.96 36.45
N GLU A 159 -13.58 4.67 35.73
CA GLU A 159 -13.25 6.06 36.04
C GLU A 159 -14.50 6.97 35.90
N PRO A 160 -14.63 8.00 36.76
CA PRO A 160 -15.75 8.92 36.70
C PRO A 160 -15.80 9.64 35.35
N LYS A 161 -16.99 9.65 34.75
CA LYS A 161 -17.30 10.24 33.44
C LYS A 161 -16.77 11.68 33.37
N THR A 162 -15.67 11.87 32.63
CA THR A 162 -15.08 13.19 32.40
C THR A 162 -16.11 14.09 31.74
N ALA A 163 -16.15 15.38 32.12
CA ALA A 163 -17.02 16.34 31.46
C ALA A 163 -16.74 16.35 29.95
N ALA A 164 -17.80 16.35 29.14
CA ALA A 164 -17.68 16.33 27.69
C ALA A 164 -16.92 17.57 27.20
N ASP A 165 -16.04 17.38 26.22
CA ASP A 165 -15.24 18.46 25.64
C ASP A 165 -16.17 19.48 24.96
N PRO A 166 -16.11 20.78 25.29
CA PRO A 166 -17.01 21.79 24.74
C PRO A 166 -16.99 21.86 23.20
N ILE A 167 -15.88 21.46 22.55
CA ILE A 167 -15.80 21.45 21.09
C ILE A 167 -16.80 20.50 20.44
N LEU A 168 -17.18 19.41 21.12
CA LEU A 168 -18.13 18.44 20.57
C LEU A 168 -19.52 19.06 20.46
N ALA A 169 -19.93 19.86 21.44
CA ALA A 169 -21.19 20.61 21.38
C ALA A 169 -21.17 21.66 20.27
N ALA A 170 -20.05 22.36 20.07
CA ALA A 170 -19.91 23.33 18.98
C ALA A 170 -19.97 22.67 17.59
N ILE A 171 -19.42 21.47 17.43
CA ILE A 171 -19.53 20.67 16.20
C ILE A 171 -21.00 20.32 15.94
N GLU A 172 -21.71 19.80 16.95
CA GLU A 172 -23.14 19.45 16.84
C GLU A 172 -24.01 20.66 16.49
N GLU A 173 -23.75 21.82 17.10
CA GLU A 173 -24.48 23.06 16.80
C GLU A 173 -24.25 23.53 15.36
N HIS A 174 -23.00 23.50 14.87
CA HIS A 174 -22.71 23.82 13.47
C HIS A 174 -23.40 22.85 12.51
N GLN A 175 -23.37 21.54 12.78
CA GLN A 175 -24.05 20.54 11.95
C GLN A 175 -25.55 20.80 11.87
N ALA A 176 -26.19 21.13 12.99
CA ALA A 176 -27.62 21.43 13.04
C ALA A 176 -27.96 22.71 12.28
N ALA A 177 -27.14 23.76 12.42
CA ALA A 177 -27.33 25.02 11.73
C ALA A 177 -27.13 24.87 10.21
N PHE A 178 -26.09 24.18 9.78
CA PHE A 178 -25.84 23.87 8.37
C PHE A 178 -26.95 23.01 7.76
N ALA A 179 -27.42 21.97 8.46
CA ALA A 179 -28.52 21.14 7.99
C ALA A 179 -29.84 21.93 7.78
N ALA A 180 -30.06 23.00 8.55
CA ALA A 180 -31.20 23.88 8.36
C ALA A 180 -31.03 24.86 7.19
N TRP A 181 -29.80 25.26 6.86
CA TRP A 181 -29.48 26.18 5.77
C TRP A 181 -29.34 25.48 4.41
N ALA A 182 -28.74 24.29 4.36
CA ALA A 182 -28.38 23.61 3.11
C ALA A 182 -29.52 23.46 2.09
N PRO A 183 -30.76 23.07 2.46
CA PRO A 183 -31.85 22.98 1.48
C PRO A 183 -32.24 24.33 0.86
N LEU A 184 -32.03 25.44 1.59
CA LEU A 184 -32.32 26.79 1.12
C LEU A 184 -31.20 27.33 0.22
N LEU A 185 -29.96 26.91 0.47
CA LEU A 185 -28.83 27.18 -0.42
C LEU A 185 -29.06 26.59 -1.82
N ASP A 186 -29.57 25.36 -1.89
CA ASP A 186 -29.89 24.72 -3.17
C ASP A 186 -30.99 25.51 -3.93
N ILE A 187 -32.08 25.88 -3.25
CA ILE A 187 -33.17 26.68 -3.84
C ILE A 187 -32.65 28.05 -4.32
N TRP A 188 -31.80 28.69 -3.52
CA TRP A 188 -31.22 29.99 -3.86
C TRP A 188 -30.28 29.91 -5.06
N ASN A 189 -29.44 28.87 -5.15
CA ASN A 189 -28.55 28.63 -6.29
C ASN A 189 -29.30 28.30 -7.59
N ASP A 190 -30.43 27.62 -7.49
CA ASP A 190 -31.27 27.28 -8.65
C ASP A 190 -32.11 28.47 -9.15
N ALA A 191 -32.32 29.49 -8.32
CA ALA A 191 -33.11 30.65 -8.69
C ALA A 191 -32.33 31.61 -9.62
N ILE A 192 -33.00 32.09 -10.67
CA ILE A 192 -32.39 33.03 -11.61
C ILE A 192 -32.33 34.42 -10.95
N MET A 193 -31.14 34.98 -10.84
CA MET A 193 -30.91 36.31 -10.27
C MET A 193 -31.82 37.37 -10.91
N GLY A 194 -32.48 38.18 -10.06
CA GLY A 194 -33.40 39.25 -10.47
C GLY A 194 -34.84 38.79 -10.73
N THR A 195 -35.18 37.53 -10.42
CA THR A 195 -36.56 37.02 -10.44
C THR A 195 -37.21 37.12 -9.04
N PRO A 196 -38.55 37.20 -8.96
CA PRO A 196 -39.26 37.14 -7.67
C PRO A 196 -38.95 35.86 -6.87
N GLU A 197 -38.66 34.76 -7.56
CA GLU A 197 -38.25 33.49 -6.94
C GLU A 197 -36.88 33.61 -6.27
N TYR A 198 -35.94 34.32 -6.89
CA TYR A 198 -34.63 34.61 -6.29
C TYR A 198 -34.78 35.48 -5.03
N ASP A 199 -35.56 36.56 -5.11
CA ASP A 199 -35.80 37.45 -3.96
C ASP A 199 -36.46 36.69 -2.79
N ALA A 200 -37.41 35.80 -3.09
CA ALA A 200 -38.06 34.97 -2.08
C ALA A 200 -37.10 33.95 -1.46
N ALA A 201 -36.23 33.33 -2.27
CA ALA A 201 -35.22 32.38 -1.79
C ALA A 201 -34.17 33.09 -0.92
N GLU A 202 -33.72 34.28 -1.30
CA GLU A 202 -32.78 35.10 -0.53
C GLU A 202 -33.35 35.46 0.84
N VAL A 203 -34.58 35.99 0.89
CA VAL A 203 -35.26 36.32 2.16
C VAL A 203 -35.47 35.09 3.04
N ALA A 204 -35.78 33.92 2.46
CA ALA A 204 -35.94 32.68 3.21
C ALA A 204 -34.61 32.15 3.76
N ALA A 205 -33.50 32.32 3.01
CA ALA A 205 -32.18 31.81 3.36
C ALA A 205 -31.45 32.67 4.41
N GLU A 206 -31.77 33.96 4.53
CA GLU A 206 -31.03 34.92 5.36
C GLU A 206 -30.89 34.47 6.82
N GLY A 207 -32.01 34.21 7.51
CA GLY A 207 -31.98 33.82 8.93
C GLY A 207 -31.24 32.49 9.20
N PRO A 208 -31.50 31.41 8.44
CA PRO A 208 -30.72 30.19 8.52
C PRO A 208 -29.23 30.37 8.20
N ARG A 209 -28.88 31.19 7.20
CA ARG A 209 -27.49 31.52 6.85
C ARG A 209 -26.77 32.23 7.99
N GLU A 210 -27.41 33.23 8.60
CA GLU A 210 -26.84 33.94 9.77
C GLU A 210 -26.57 32.99 10.94
N ARG A 211 -27.48 32.04 11.21
CA ARG A 211 -27.31 31.04 12.27
C ARG A 211 -26.17 30.06 12.00
N GLU A 212 -26.04 29.60 10.76
CA GLU A 212 -24.92 28.76 10.35
C GLU A 212 -23.60 29.51 10.53
N ARG A 213 -23.52 30.76 10.06
CA ARG A 213 -22.30 31.57 10.18
C ARG A 213 -21.94 31.83 11.65
N ALA A 214 -22.93 32.09 12.49
CA ALA A 214 -22.72 32.24 13.94
C ALA A 214 -22.19 30.95 14.58
N ALA A 215 -22.75 29.79 14.24
CA ALA A 215 -22.31 28.50 14.74
C ALA A 215 -20.90 28.13 14.22
N PHE A 216 -20.57 28.46 12.97
CA PHE A 216 -19.24 28.26 12.41
C PHE A 216 -18.21 29.13 13.14
N ASN A 217 -18.52 30.40 13.41
CA ASN A 217 -17.65 31.28 14.21
C ASN A 217 -17.50 30.79 15.67
N ALA A 218 -18.56 30.24 16.26
CA ALA A 218 -18.51 29.61 17.58
C ALA A 218 -17.59 28.37 17.57
N LEU A 219 -17.65 27.55 16.52
CA LEU A 219 -16.75 26.41 16.30
C LEU A 219 -15.28 26.84 16.24
N LEU A 220 -14.95 27.89 15.48
CA LEU A 220 -13.57 28.39 15.33
C LEU A 220 -13.01 29.03 16.61
N SER A 221 -13.89 29.55 17.48
CA SER A 221 -13.49 30.17 18.76
C SER A 221 -13.51 29.21 19.95
N THR A 222 -14.11 28.02 19.81
CA THR A 222 -14.16 27.01 20.86
C THR A 222 -12.85 26.21 20.91
N ARG A 223 -12.20 26.18 22.08
CA ARG A 223 -10.94 25.45 22.27
C ARG A 223 -11.21 24.02 22.74
N PRO A 224 -10.69 22.98 22.05
CA PRO A 224 -10.75 21.62 22.57
C PRO A 224 -9.92 21.51 23.84
N THR A 225 -10.47 20.87 24.86
CA THR A 225 -9.81 20.66 26.16
C THR A 225 -9.26 19.25 26.34
N THR A 226 -9.57 18.34 25.40
CA THR A 226 -9.18 16.94 25.41
C THR A 226 -8.60 16.53 24.06
N ALA A 227 -7.78 15.45 24.05
CA ALA A 227 -7.28 14.86 22.82
C ALA A 227 -8.40 14.26 21.94
N VAL A 228 -9.53 13.88 22.53
CA VAL A 228 -10.71 13.40 21.80
C VAL A 228 -11.35 14.57 21.05
N GLY A 229 -11.58 15.69 21.72
CA GLY A 229 -12.13 16.90 21.10
C GLY A 229 -11.25 17.46 19.98
N LEU A 230 -9.92 17.48 20.18
CA LEU A 230 -8.99 17.90 19.12
C LEU A 230 -9.07 17.02 17.87
N ARG A 231 -9.14 15.69 18.05
CA ARG A 231 -9.30 14.75 16.93
C ARG A 231 -10.63 14.93 16.22
N ALA A 232 -11.72 15.15 16.97
CA ALA A 232 -13.03 15.41 16.40
C ALA A 232 -13.03 16.70 15.56
N LEU A 233 -12.45 17.79 16.07
CA LEU A 233 -12.30 19.04 15.34
C LEU A 233 -11.48 18.85 14.06
N ALA A 234 -10.33 18.17 14.15
CA ALA A 234 -9.45 17.92 13.00
C ALA A 234 -10.12 17.09 11.89
N ALA A 235 -10.96 16.12 12.27
CA ALA A 235 -11.72 15.33 11.30
C ALA A 235 -12.86 16.11 10.64
N TYR A 236 -13.51 17.02 11.39
CA TYR A 236 -14.69 17.74 10.95
C TYR A 236 -14.39 18.98 10.09
N LEU A 237 -13.36 19.74 10.47
CA LEU A 237 -13.06 21.06 9.93
C LEU A 237 -12.87 21.12 8.40
N PRO A 238 -12.19 20.15 7.73
CA PRO A 238 -12.04 20.18 6.27
C PRO A 238 -13.34 20.05 5.48
N GLU A 239 -14.36 19.39 6.05
CA GLU A 239 -15.69 19.32 5.44
C GLU A 239 -16.45 20.62 5.70
N ALA A 240 -16.45 21.11 6.94
CA ALA A 240 -17.10 22.38 7.29
C ALA A 240 -16.56 23.56 6.45
N MET A 241 -15.24 23.65 6.22
CA MET A 241 -14.66 24.67 5.34
C MET A 241 -15.10 24.56 3.87
N ARG A 242 -15.28 23.34 3.36
CA ARG A 242 -15.77 23.13 2.00
C ARG A 242 -17.23 23.54 1.86
N GLN A 243 -18.01 23.34 2.91
CA GLN A 243 -19.44 23.62 2.97
C GLN A 243 -19.74 25.11 3.16
N SER A 244 -19.03 25.78 4.07
CA SER A 244 -19.28 27.18 4.41
C SER A 244 -18.59 28.19 3.49
N SER A 245 -17.68 27.73 2.59
CA SER A 245 -16.89 28.52 1.63
C SER A 245 -16.45 29.87 2.21
N PRO A 246 -15.34 29.93 2.99
CA PRO A 246 -14.95 31.17 3.67
C PRO A 246 -14.86 32.31 2.66
N ASP A 247 -15.65 33.35 2.88
CA ASP A 247 -15.84 34.47 1.95
C ASP A 247 -14.52 35.28 1.80
N THR A 248 -13.54 35.05 2.69
CA THR A 248 -12.28 35.81 2.75
C THR A 248 -11.07 34.97 3.19
N ASP A 249 -9.88 35.38 2.73
CA ASP A 249 -8.59 34.84 3.19
C ASP A 249 -8.41 34.95 4.72
N ALA A 250 -9.03 35.94 5.36
CA ALA A 250 -8.98 36.15 6.80
C ALA A 250 -9.70 35.01 7.57
N GLU A 251 -10.83 34.53 7.05
CA GLU A 251 -11.55 33.39 7.62
C GLU A 251 -10.74 32.09 7.45
N ALA A 252 -10.10 31.89 6.30
CA ALA A 252 -9.21 30.75 6.07
C ALA A 252 -7.98 30.75 7.01
N LEU A 253 -7.39 31.92 7.26
CA LEU A 253 -6.28 32.08 8.21
C LEU A 253 -6.72 31.86 9.67
N ALA A 254 -7.92 32.32 10.04
CA ALA A 254 -8.46 32.09 11.38
C ALA A 254 -8.64 30.59 11.69
N VAL A 255 -8.98 29.79 10.68
CA VAL A 255 -9.05 28.32 10.81
C VAL A 255 -7.68 27.70 11.12
N LEU A 256 -6.63 28.12 10.41
CA LEU A 256 -5.27 27.64 10.64
C LEU A 256 -4.75 28.04 12.03
N ASP A 257 -5.07 29.26 12.47
CA ASP A 257 -4.71 29.75 13.79
C ASP A 257 -5.46 28.99 14.90
N ALA A 258 -6.76 28.73 14.73
CA ALA A 258 -7.54 27.91 15.67
C ALA A 258 -6.97 26.48 15.79
N PHE A 259 -6.56 25.88 14.67
CA PHE A 259 -5.94 24.56 14.67
C PHE A 259 -4.58 24.55 15.38
N ARG A 260 -3.75 25.56 15.13
CA ARG A 260 -2.45 25.72 15.79
C ARG A 260 -2.62 25.91 17.29
N ASP A 261 -3.52 26.79 17.71
CA ASP A 261 -3.77 27.07 19.13
C ASP A 261 -4.35 25.85 19.85
N ALA A 262 -5.25 25.11 19.21
CA ALA A 262 -5.82 23.87 19.72
C ALA A 262 -4.76 22.77 19.91
N ALA A 263 -3.83 22.64 18.96
CA ALA A 263 -2.71 21.70 19.07
C ALA A 263 -1.74 22.06 20.20
N LEU A 264 -1.62 23.35 20.55
CA LEU A 264 -0.79 23.85 21.65
C LEU A 264 -1.49 23.78 23.01
N SER A 265 -2.83 23.80 23.05
CA SER A 265 -3.60 23.87 24.31
C SER A 265 -3.93 22.52 24.94
N VAL A 266 -3.92 21.42 24.17
CA VAL A 266 -4.12 20.08 24.74
C VAL A 266 -2.85 19.71 25.50
N PRO A 267 -2.90 19.53 26.83
CA PRO A 267 -1.73 19.11 27.59
C PRO A 267 -1.25 17.80 26.97
N GLN A 268 -0.02 17.81 26.45
CA GLN A 268 0.64 16.58 26.06
C GLN A 268 0.69 15.75 27.34
N THR A 269 -0.16 14.73 27.43
CA THR A 269 -0.10 13.76 28.50
C THR A 269 1.33 13.26 28.51
N ASP A 270 2.06 13.64 29.56
CA ASP A 270 3.46 13.31 29.73
C ASP A 270 3.50 11.79 29.95
N ASP A 271 3.58 11.06 28.85
CA ASP A 271 3.49 9.61 28.73
C ASP A 271 4.76 8.96 29.32
N GLY A 272 5.14 9.29 30.56
CA GLY A 272 6.21 8.64 31.31
C GLY A 272 7.46 8.34 30.49
N ARG A 273 7.78 9.17 29.49
CA ARG A 273 8.86 8.91 28.55
C ARG A 273 10.14 9.27 29.29
N SER A 274 10.76 8.24 29.87
CA SER A 274 12.20 8.21 30.02
C SER A 274 12.82 8.84 28.77
N LYS A 275 13.63 9.87 28.98
CA LYS A 275 14.37 10.60 27.95
C LYS A 275 15.37 9.66 27.26
N SER A 276 14.90 8.71 26.45
CA SER A 276 15.70 8.21 25.35
C SER A 276 15.53 9.21 24.22
N ALA A 277 16.65 9.77 23.78
CA ALA A 277 16.68 10.67 22.63
C ALA A 277 15.87 10.04 21.49
N LYS A 278 14.79 10.71 21.06
CA LYS A 278 14.07 10.37 19.84
C LYS A 278 15.08 10.51 18.70
N ALA A 279 15.71 9.40 18.33
CA ALA A 279 16.31 9.27 17.03
C ALA A 279 15.16 9.40 16.04
N THR A 280 15.10 10.51 15.33
CA THR A 280 14.31 10.62 14.10
C THR A 280 14.65 9.38 13.28
N PRO A 281 13.69 8.48 12.98
CA PRO A 281 14.01 7.31 12.17
C PRO A 281 14.52 7.85 10.84
N ALA A 282 15.83 7.69 10.61
CA ALA A 282 16.44 8.03 9.35
C ALA A 282 15.77 7.13 8.32
N ARG A 283 14.93 7.74 7.48
CA ARG A 283 14.35 7.07 6.33
C ARG A 283 15.48 6.89 5.32
N VAL A 284 16.23 5.81 5.49
CA VAL A 284 17.29 5.40 4.58
C VAL A 284 16.64 4.44 3.60
N ASP A 285 16.07 4.98 2.53
CA ASP A 285 15.77 4.24 1.31
C ASP A 285 16.90 4.59 0.33
N THR A 286 17.89 3.72 0.23
CA THR A 286 19.04 3.91 -0.68
C THR A 286 19.01 2.80 -1.71
N TYR A 287 18.97 3.20 -2.99
CA TYR A 287 19.06 2.29 -4.13
C TYR A 287 20.47 2.36 -4.69
N ASP A 288 21.14 1.22 -4.73
CA ASP A 288 22.43 1.05 -5.36
C ASP A 288 22.20 0.58 -6.80
N HIS A 289 22.46 1.49 -7.75
CA HIS A 289 22.29 1.24 -9.17
C HIS A 289 23.29 0.21 -9.73
N GLU A 290 24.46 0.06 -9.12
CA GLU A 290 25.49 -0.88 -9.59
C GLU A 290 25.14 -2.31 -9.22
N THR A 291 24.68 -2.52 -7.97
CA THR A 291 24.34 -3.84 -7.46
C THR A 291 22.88 -4.22 -7.67
N GLY A 292 22.02 -3.25 -7.98
CA GLY A 292 20.58 -3.43 -8.08
C GLY A 292 19.91 -3.72 -6.74
N LEU A 293 20.57 -3.37 -5.62
CA LEU A 293 20.08 -3.61 -4.27
C LEU A 293 19.40 -2.35 -3.70
N VAL A 294 18.34 -2.57 -2.94
CA VAL A 294 17.66 -1.53 -2.15
C VAL A 294 17.92 -1.82 -0.68
N THR A 295 18.50 -0.85 0.00
CA THR A 295 18.63 -0.82 1.46
C THR A 295 17.52 0.06 2.03
N TYR A 296 16.70 -0.52 2.90
CA TYR A 296 15.56 0.13 3.53
C TYR A 296 15.51 -0.20 5.03
N ALA A 297 14.98 0.72 5.83
CA ALA A 297 14.63 0.45 7.22
C ALA A 297 13.18 -0.07 7.31
N ASP A 298 12.98 -1.22 7.95
CA ASP A 298 11.64 -1.74 8.20
C ASP A 298 10.90 -0.95 9.31
N ALA A 299 9.66 -1.33 9.62
CA ALA A 299 8.86 -0.66 10.65
C ALA A 299 9.47 -0.74 12.06
N ALA A 300 10.37 -1.69 12.31
CA ALA A 300 11.13 -1.80 13.56
C ALA A 300 12.43 -0.99 13.54
N GLY A 301 12.75 -0.33 12.42
CA GLY A 301 14.00 0.38 12.19
C GLY A 301 15.17 -0.54 11.84
N ALA A 302 14.93 -1.82 11.59
CA ALA A 302 15.97 -2.74 11.16
C ALA A 302 16.30 -2.49 9.68
N ILE A 303 17.58 -2.26 9.40
CA ILE A 303 18.07 -2.03 8.05
C ILE A 303 18.14 -3.39 7.34
N SER A 304 17.45 -3.50 6.21
CA SER A 304 17.44 -4.66 5.33
C SER A 304 17.94 -4.26 3.95
N THR A 305 18.75 -5.10 3.33
CA THR A 305 19.18 -4.94 1.93
C THR A 305 18.65 -6.09 1.10
N ARG A 306 17.95 -5.81 0.01
CA ARG A 306 17.36 -6.82 -0.88
C ARG A 306 17.52 -6.42 -2.35
N PRO A 307 17.47 -7.38 -3.29
CA PRO A 307 17.29 -7.05 -4.70
C PRO A 307 16.08 -6.13 -4.91
N ALA A 308 16.21 -5.15 -5.80
CA ALA A 308 15.14 -4.18 -6.05
C ALA A 308 13.82 -4.86 -6.45
N ALA A 309 13.87 -5.95 -7.21
CA ALA A 309 12.68 -6.71 -7.59
C ALA A 309 11.94 -7.30 -6.37
N GLU A 310 12.67 -7.86 -5.40
CA GLU A 310 12.09 -8.39 -4.16
C GLU A 310 11.52 -7.27 -3.27
N TRP A 311 12.23 -6.13 -3.21
CA TRP A 311 11.75 -4.97 -2.47
C TRP A 311 10.45 -4.41 -3.10
N ILE A 312 10.38 -4.31 -4.43
CA ILE A 312 9.18 -3.88 -5.14
C ILE A 312 8.03 -4.88 -4.94
N ALA A 313 8.29 -6.19 -5.02
CA ALA A 313 7.27 -7.21 -4.72
C ALA A 313 6.74 -7.10 -3.29
N PHE A 314 7.63 -6.86 -2.32
CA PHE A 314 7.27 -6.64 -0.92
C PHE A 314 6.42 -5.38 -0.73
N MET A 315 6.79 -4.26 -1.37
CA MET A 315 6.02 -3.02 -1.33
C MET A 315 4.67 -3.17 -2.04
N ALA A 316 4.63 -3.87 -3.18
CA ALA A 316 3.40 -4.19 -3.90
C ALA A 316 2.45 -5.05 -3.05
N MET A 317 2.97 -6.01 -2.28
CA MET A 317 2.17 -6.78 -1.32
C MET A 317 1.52 -5.88 -0.25
N ARG A 318 2.29 -4.95 0.34
CA ARG A 318 1.76 -4.01 1.35
C ARG A 318 0.68 -3.11 0.76
N LEU A 319 0.94 -2.53 -0.41
CA LEU A 319 -0.02 -1.69 -1.13
C LEU A 319 -1.26 -2.46 -1.56
N HIS A 320 -1.10 -3.71 -2.01
CA HIS A 320 -2.21 -4.60 -2.36
C HIS A 320 -3.14 -4.83 -1.16
N HIS A 321 -2.58 -5.04 0.03
CA HIS A 321 -3.38 -5.20 1.24
C HIS A 321 -4.17 -3.92 1.58
N ILE A 322 -3.50 -2.75 1.55
CA ILE A 322 -4.15 -1.46 1.76
C ILE A 322 -5.28 -1.24 0.73
N ALA A 323 -4.99 -1.48 -0.55
CA ALA A 323 -5.94 -1.34 -1.64
C ALA A 323 -7.15 -2.27 -1.48
N ARG A 324 -6.96 -3.52 -1.03
CA ARG A 324 -8.07 -4.44 -0.74
C ARG A 324 -8.94 -3.97 0.42
N SER A 325 -8.34 -3.49 1.50
CA SER A 325 -9.08 -2.92 2.64
C SER A 325 -9.89 -1.70 2.21
N GLU A 326 -9.29 -0.82 1.41
CA GLU A 326 -9.95 0.36 0.85
C GLU A 326 -11.08 0.00 -0.11
N ARG A 327 -10.90 -1.02 -0.97
CA ARG A 327 -11.95 -1.55 -1.83
C ARG A 327 -13.15 -2.00 -1.02
N THR A 328 -12.94 -2.79 0.04
CA THR A 328 -14.02 -3.26 0.92
C THR A 328 -14.74 -2.10 1.58
N ARG A 329 -14.00 -1.09 2.08
CA ARG A 329 -14.56 0.11 2.69
C ARG A 329 -15.48 0.86 1.71
N ARG A 330 -14.98 1.16 0.50
CA ARG A 330 -15.75 1.86 -0.55
C ARG A 330 -16.93 1.06 -1.05
N PHE A 331 -16.74 -0.23 -1.28
CA PHE A 331 -17.82 -1.12 -1.70
C PHE A 331 -18.97 -1.11 -0.69
N ASN A 332 -18.68 -1.24 0.61
CA ASN A 332 -19.71 -1.21 1.67
C ASN A 332 -20.42 0.15 1.78
N ALA A 333 -19.72 1.25 1.47
CA ALA A 333 -20.31 2.58 1.46
C ALA A 333 -21.26 2.79 0.26
N GLU A 334 -20.87 2.29 -0.92
CA GLU A 334 -21.54 2.57 -2.20
C GLU A 334 -22.55 1.49 -2.63
N CYS A 335 -22.49 0.26 -2.10
CA CYS A 335 -23.34 -0.84 -2.58
C CYS A 335 -24.80 -0.79 -2.09
N LYS A 336 -25.15 0.13 -1.18
CA LYS A 336 -26.49 0.21 -0.60
C LYS A 336 -27.53 0.55 -1.67
N GLY A 337 -28.45 -0.38 -1.90
CA GLY A 337 -29.53 -0.21 -2.88
C GLY A 337 -29.16 -0.57 -4.31
N LEU A 338 -27.94 -1.04 -4.56
CA LEU A 338 -27.54 -1.59 -5.86
C LEU A 338 -28.08 -3.01 -6.02
N ASP A 339 -28.50 -3.36 -7.24
CA ASP A 339 -28.78 -4.75 -7.59
C ASP A 339 -27.47 -5.56 -7.78
N GLY A 340 -27.61 -6.87 -8.04
CA GLY A 340 -26.46 -7.75 -8.21
C GLY A 340 -25.54 -7.38 -9.38
N ALA A 341 -26.10 -6.85 -10.47
CA ALA A 341 -25.31 -6.47 -11.65
C ALA A 341 -24.53 -5.17 -11.38
N ALA A 342 -25.18 -4.17 -10.79
CA ALA A 342 -24.56 -2.92 -10.38
C ALA A 342 -23.50 -3.12 -9.29
N CYS A 343 -23.71 -4.06 -8.36
CA CYS A 343 -22.68 -4.47 -7.40
C CYS A 343 -21.43 -5.05 -8.10
N ALA A 344 -21.61 -5.93 -9.09
CA ALA A 344 -20.49 -6.51 -9.82
C ALA A 344 -19.71 -5.44 -10.63
N GLU A 345 -20.42 -4.48 -11.23
CA GLU A 345 -19.81 -3.35 -11.92
C GLU A 345 -19.03 -2.43 -10.97
N LEU A 346 -19.60 -2.14 -9.80
CA LEU A 346 -18.93 -1.39 -8.74
C LEU A 346 -17.64 -2.09 -8.28
N GLU A 347 -17.67 -3.39 -8.03
CA GLU A 347 -16.47 -4.15 -7.64
C GLU A 347 -15.40 -4.12 -8.74
N ALA A 348 -15.78 -4.29 -10.00
CA ALA A 348 -14.87 -4.22 -11.13
C ALA A 348 -14.24 -2.82 -11.30
N ARG A 349 -15.03 -1.75 -11.10
CA ARG A 349 -14.55 -0.37 -11.09
C ARG A 349 -13.54 -0.14 -9.96
N LEU A 350 -13.90 -0.47 -8.72
CA LEU A 350 -13.01 -0.27 -7.56
C LEU A 350 -11.72 -1.07 -7.67
N THR A 351 -11.78 -2.29 -8.24
CA THR A 351 -10.58 -3.12 -8.49
C THR A 351 -9.64 -2.44 -9.50
N ARG A 352 -10.19 -1.78 -10.52
CA ARG A 352 -9.43 -1.02 -11.52
C ARG A 352 -8.85 0.27 -10.94
N ASP A 353 -9.68 1.06 -10.25
CA ASP A 353 -9.29 2.36 -9.69
C ASP A 353 -8.18 2.22 -8.65
N LEU A 354 -8.26 1.18 -7.82
CA LEU A 354 -7.26 0.86 -6.80
C LEU A 354 -6.10 0.00 -7.34
N ARG A 355 -6.11 -0.32 -8.64
CA ARG A 355 -5.07 -1.08 -9.36
C ARG A 355 -4.72 -2.42 -8.68
N ILE A 356 -5.71 -3.10 -8.11
CA ILE A 356 -5.51 -4.30 -7.29
C ILE A 356 -4.86 -5.42 -8.12
N ASP A 357 -5.29 -5.62 -9.36
CA ASP A 357 -4.71 -6.65 -10.24
C ASP A 357 -3.26 -6.36 -10.62
N ALA A 358 -2.90 -5.08 -10.80
CA ALA A 358 -1.52 -4.69 -11.10
C ALA A 358 -0.61 -4.92 -9.88
N LEU A 359 -1.08 -4.56 -8.68
CA LEU A 359 -0.36 -4.81 -7.43
C LEU A 359 -0.22 -6.32 -7.17
N HIS A 360 -1.27 -7.09 -7.46
CA HIS A 360 -1.27 -8.54 -7.35
C HIS A 360 -0.26 -9.18 -8.33
N ALA A 361 -0.20 -8.68 -9.57
CA ALA A 361 0.77 -9.13 -10.54
C ALA A 361 2.21 -8.78 -10.12
N LEU A 362 2.46 -7.56 -9.62
CA LEU A 362 3.76 -7.15 -9.08
C LEU A 362 4.21 -7.99 -7.89
N MET A 363 3.28 -8.40 -7.03
CA MET A 363 3.57 -9.22 -5.85
C MET A 363 4.03 -10.64 -6.19
N PHE A 364 3.42 -11.30 -7.20
CA PHE A 364 3.70 -12.71 -7.50
C PHE A 364 4.50 -12.96 -8.78
N ARG A 365 4.59 -11.96 -9.64
CA ARG A 365 5.23 -12.04 -10.96
C ARG A 365 6.17 -10.86 -11.18
N SER A 366 6.78 -10.34 -10.11
CA SER A 366 7.76 -9.25 -10.18
C SER A 366 8.81 -9.54 -11.26
N ASP A 367 9.40 -10.73 -11.25
CA ASP A 367 10.47 -11.08 -12.19
C ASP A 367 10.00 -11.10 -13.64
N GLN A 368 8.77 -11.57 -13.88
CA GLN A 368 8.16 -11.55 -15.21
C GLN A 368 7.84 -10.11 -15.64
N ILE A 369 7.28 -9.29 -14.76
CA ILE A 369 6.96 -7.89 -15.06
C ILE A 369 8.24 -7.08 -15.30
N PHE A 370 9.30 -7.32 -14.53
CA PHE A 370 10.60 -6.69 -14.77
C PHE A 370 11.24 -7.21 -16.05
N ALA A 371 11.12 -8.50 -16.38
CA ALA A 371 11.60 -9.02 -17.65
C ALA A 371 10.81 -8.44 -18.84
N GLU A 372 9.50 -8.28 -18.71
CA GLU A 372 8.62 -7.65 -19.69
C GLU A 372 8.96 -6.16 -19.84
N ALA A 373 9.05 -5.41 -18.73
CA ALA A 373 9.43 -3.99 -18.73
C ALA A 373 10.87 -3.77 -19.22
N GLN A 374 11.82 -4.65 -18.88
CA GLN A 374 13.18 -4.63 -19.40
C GLN A 374 13.18 -4.99 -20.88
N SER A 375 12.32 -5.91 -21.31
CA SER A 375 12.16 -6.25 -22.72
C SER A 375 11.54 -5.08 -23.51
N GLU A 376 10.55 -4.38 -22.95
CA GLU A 376 9.99 -3.14 -23.47
C GLU A 376 11.05 -2.03 -23.56
N ARG A 377 11.83 -1.82 -22.49
CA ARG A 377 12.95 -0.86 -22.44
C ARG A 377 14.05 -1.20 -23.44
N ASN A 378 14.33 -2.48 -23.63
CA ASN A 378 15.27 -2.97 -24.64
C ASN A 378 14.64 -2.99 -26.06
N GLY A 379 13.42 -2.44 -26.20
CA GLY A 379 12.64 -2.42 -27.42
C GLY A 379 12.09 -3.80 -27.75
N HIS A 380 10.94 -4.18 -27.16
CA HIS A 380 10.20 -5.40 -27.50
C HIS A 380 9.84 -5.46 -29.01
N THR A 381 9.95 -4.33 -29.69
CA THR A 381 9.86 -4.11 -31.14
C THR A 381 11.12 -4.55 -31.92
N GLY A 382 12.19 -4.99 -31.26
CA GLY A 382 13.50 -5.27 -31.85
C GLY A 382 14.41 -4.03 -31.97
N ALA A 383 13.99 -2.88 -31.43
CA ALA A 383 14.71 -1.61 -31.57
C ALA A 383 16.10 -1.66 -30.92
N GLY A 384 16.24 -2.28 -29.74
CA GLY A 384 17.54 -2.44 -29.07
C GLY A 384 18.51 -3.30 -29.90
N THR A 385 18.06 -4.47 -30.36
CA THR A 385 18.87 -5.33 -31.25
C THR A 385 19.22 -4.63 -32.55
N SER A 386 18.36 -3.75 -33.07
CA SER A 386 18.65 -2.95 -34.26
C SER A 386 19.67 -1.84 -33.96
N ALA A 387 19.54 -1.17 -32.81
CA ALA A 387 20.50 -0.18 -32.34
C ALA A 387 21.88 -0.82 -32.18
N GLU A 388 21.99 -2.01 -31.58
CA GLU A 388 23.23 -2.76 -31.36
C GLU A 388 24.04 -3.02 -32.64
N LYS A 389 23.37 -3.15 -33.79
CA LYS A 389 24.03 -3.35 -35.11
C LYS A 389 24.85 -2.15 -35.56
N VAL A 390 24.63 -0.96 -34.99
CA VAL A 390 25.46 0.21 -35.25
C VAL A 390 26.78 0.02 -34.48
N ASP A 391 27.85 -0.28 -35.20
CA ASP A 391 29.20 -0.37 -34.63
C ASP A 391 29.81 1.03 -34.47
N LEU A 392 29.98 1.44 -33.21
CA LEU A 392 30.48 2.76 -32.83
C LEU A 392 32.00 2.78 -32.61
N LYS A 393 32.61 1.61 -32.40
CA LYS A 393 34.04 1.48 -32.09
C LYS A 393 34.98 2.08 -33.15
N PRO A 394 34.74 1.91 -34.47
CA PRO A 394 35.68 2.41 -35.48
C PRO A 394 35.59 3.94 -35.69
N LEU A 395 34.59 4.61 -35.11
CA LEU A 395 34.40 6.05 -35.27
C LEU A 395 35.38 6.82 -34.39
N THR A 396 35.79 8.01 -34.81
CA THR A 396 36.53 8.98 -34.00
C THR A 396 35.61 9.76 -33.05
N VAL A 397 36.16 10.47 -32.06
CA VAL A 397 35.37 11.34 -31.15
C VAL A 397 34.51 12.33 -31.94
N LEU A 398 35.09 13.01 -32.94
CA LEU A 398 34.35 13.95 -33.79
C LEU A 398 33.22 13.28 -34.58
N GLN A 399 33.45 12.07 -35.11
CA GLN A 399 32.42 11.32 -35.81
C GLN A 399 31.29 10.88 -34.88
N LEU A 400 31.60 10.50 -33.64
CA LEU A 400 30.60 10.17 -32.62
C LEU A 400 29.75 11.38 -32.26
N VAL A 401 30.36 12.56 -32.06
CA VAL A 401 29.61 13.81 -31.80
C VAL A 401 28.66 14.14 -32.94
N ASN A 402 29.15 14.14 -34.18
CA ASN A 402 28.31 14.43 -35.34
C ASN A 402 27.19 13.39 -35.50
N LEU A 403 27.47 12.12 -35.21
CA LEU A 403 26.48 11.06 -35.26
C LEU A 403 25.41 11.24 -34.18
N HIS A 404 25.79 11.64 -32.97
CA HIS A 404 24.84 11.94 -31.90
C HIS A 404 23.90 13.08 -32.29
N GLU A 405 24.43 14.20 -32.83
CA GLU A 405 23.61 15.31 -33.29
C GLU A 405 22.62 14.88 -34.37
N ALA A 406 23.06 14.04 -35.32
CA ALA A 406 22.18 13.49 -36.35
C ALA A 406 21.06 12.61 -35.75
N TYR A 407 21.37 11.78 -34.75
CA TYR A 407 20.37 10.94 -34.07
C TYR A 407 19.43 11.74 -33.18
N GLN A 408 19.88 12.80 -32.53
CA GLN A 408 19.00 13.71 -31.78
C GLN A 408 18.04 14.45 -32.72
N ALA A 409 18.53 14.94 -33.86
CA ALA A 409 17.67 15.54 -34.88
C ALA A 409 16.64 14.52 -35.41
N ALA A 410 17.08 13.29 -35.68
CA ALA A 410 16.17 12.22 -36.11
C ALA A 410 15.14 11.88 -35.03
N ARG A 411 15.55 11.78 -33.76
CA ARG A 411 14.67 11.54 -32.62
C ARG A 411 13.59 12.61 -32.52
N HIS A 412 13.95 13.90 -32.55
CA HIS A 412 12.95 14.99 -32.49
C HIS A 412 11.97 14.95 -33.67
N LEU A 413 12.43 14.57 -34.86
CA LEU A 413 11.53 14.36 -36.00
C LEU A 413 10.57 13.20 -35.75
N TRP A 414 11.06 12.10 -35.16
CA TRP A 414 10.24 10.94 -34.80
C TRP A 414 9.28 11.23 -33.65
N GLU A 415 9.67 11.98 -32.63
CA GLU A 415 8.78 12.47 -31.56
C GLU A 415 7.58 13.22 -32.16
N GLY A 416 7.83 14.11 -33.13
CA GLY A 416 6.77 14.82 -33.85
C GLY A 416 5.89 13.91 -34.73
N VAL A 417 6.41 12.76 -35.16
CA VAL A 417 5.64 11.72 -35.85
C VAL A 417 4.81 10.94 -34.81
N VAL A 418 5.41 10.42 -33.74
CA VAL A 418 4.74 9.64 -32.70
C VAL A 418 3.66 10.44 -31.97
N ALA A 419 3.84 11.76 -31.82
CA ALA A 419 2.81 12.65 -31.26
C ALA A 419 1.54 12.79 -32.14
N ARG A 420 1.58 12.34 -33.40
CA ARG A 420 0.38 12.31 -34.25
C ARG A 420 -0.51 11.14 -33.84
N PRO A 421 -1.84 11.27 -34.01
CA PRO A 421 -2.76 10.18 -33.72
C PRO A 421 -2.65 9.10 -34.80
N TYR A 422 -1.56 8.34 -34.78
CA TYR A 422 -1.43 7.05 -35.47
C TYR A 422 -2.19 5.95 -34.71
N SER A 423 -3.22 6.33 -33.97
CA SER A 423 -4.00 5.46 -33.14
C SER A 423 -5.44 5.36 -33.64
N VAL A 424 -5.96 4.15 -33.72
CA VAL A 424 -7.31 3.90 -34.24
C VAL A 424 -8.29 3.78 -33.07
N ALA A 425 -8.61 4.90 -32.43
CA ALA A 425 -9.60 4.92 -31.35
C ALA A 425 -11.01 4.50 -31.82
N PHE A 426 -11.36 4.76 -33.08
CA PHE A 426 -12.71 4.52 -33.62
C PHE A 426 -13.09 3.03 -33.74
N ARG A 427 -12.12 2.10 -33.69
CA ARG A 427 -12.38 0.67 -33.93
C ARG A 427 -12.43 -0.19 -32.67
N ASP A 428 -12.05 0.32 -31.51
CA ASP A 428 -12.21 -0.41 -30.26
C ASP A 428 -13.52 0.02 -29.54
N PRO A 429 -14.50 -0.89 -29.36
CA PRO A 429 -15.73 -0.61 -28.60
C PRO A 429 -15.49 -0.14 -27.16
N ARG A 430 -14.28 -0.34 -26.62
CA ARG A 430 -13.87 0.04 -25.26
C ARG A 430 -13.20 1.42 -25.22
N GLY A 431 -13.04 2.10 -26.35
CA GLY A 431 -12.35 3.39 -26.45
C GLY A 431 -10.83 3.28 -26.27
N CYS A 432 -10.26 2.08 -26.33
CA CYS A 432 -8.81 1.92 -26.23
C CYS A 432 -8.10 2.44 -27.48
N VAL A 433 -7.03 3.18 -27.23
CA VAL A 433 -6.17 3.78 -28.25
C VAL A 433 -5.12 2.74 -28.66
N HIS A 434 -5.28 2.13 -29.84
CA HIS A 434 -4.30 1.18 -30.37
C HIS A 434 -3.41 1.84 -31.41
N ALA A 435 -2.09 1.69 -31.29
CA ALA A 435 -1.17 2.12 -32.33
C ALA A 435 -1.44 1.34 -33.64
N SER A 436 -1.47 2.06 -34.75
CA SER A 436 -1.48 1.47 -36.09
C SER A 436 -0.10 0.88 -36.41
N PRO A 437 0.03 0.06 -37.47
CA PRO A 437 1.34 -0.43 -37.91
C PRO A 437 2.36 0.69 -38.16
N VAL A 438 1.90 1.85 -38.65
CA VAL A 438 2.75 3.04 -38.84
C VAL A 438 3.14 3.66 -37.50
N GLY A 439 2.22 3.68 -36.53
CA GLY A 439 2.51 4.09 -35.15
C GLY A 439 3.57 3.20 -34.50
N HIS A 440 3.46 1.88 -34.65
CA HIS A 440 4.48 0.93 -34.17
C HIS A 440 5.84 1.11 -34.84
N LEU A 441 5.88 1.43 -36.14
CA LEU A 441 7.13 1.71 -36.84
C LEU A 441 7.76 3.02 -36.34
N ALA A 442 6.95 4.06 -36.14
CA ALA A 442 7.42 5.34 -35.63
C ALA A 442 7.98 5.19 -34.21
N ASP A 443 7.27 4.48 -33.33
CA ASP A 443 7.70 4.14 -31.97
C ASP A 443 9.01 3.31 -31.97
N PHE A 444 9.12 2.34 -32.89
CA PHE A 444 10.36 1.58 -33.08
C PHE A 444 11.53 2.49 -33.49
N GLU A 445 11.36 3.39 -34.46
CA GLU A 445 12.44 4.25 -34.93
C GLU A 445 12.81 5.34 -33.93
N GLU A 446 11.83 5.89 -33.19
CA GLU A 446 12.09 6.79 -32.06
C GLU A 446 12.93 6.09 -30.99
N THR A 447 12.46 4.93 -30.53
CA THR A 447 13.16 4.12 -29.52
C THR A 447 14.56 3.72 -29.99
N ARG A 448 14.69 3.29 -31.26
CA ARG A 448 16.00 2.93 -31.84
C ARG A 448 16.93 4.13 -31.88
N ALA A 449 16.45 5.31 -32.28
CA ALA A 449 17.24 6.54 -32.34
C ALA A 449 17.72 6.97 -30.95
N ALA A 450 16.84 6.93 -29.95
CA ALA A 450 17.19 7.19 -28.56
C ALA A 450 18.26 6.21 -28.05
N LEU A 451 18.08 4.91 -28.24
CA LEU A 451 19.04 3.89 -27.82
C LEU A 451 20.40 4.02 -28.53
N VAL A 452 20.45 4.41 -29.81
CA VAL A 452 21.73 4.70 -30.47
C VAL A 452 22.38 5.95 -29.87
N GLY A 453 21.61 7.00 -29.55
CA GLY A 453 22.10 8.17 -28.83
C GLY A 453 22.78 7.82 -27.51
N GLU A 454 22.10 7.04 -26.65
CA GLU A 454 22.64 6.55 -25.37
C GLU A 454 23.94 5.74 -25.55
N ARG A 455 23.99 4.87 -26.56
CA ARG A 455 25.18 4.09 -26.87
C ARG A 455 26.35 4.97 -27.33
N ILE A 456 26.07 6.06 -28.06
CA ILE A 456 27.11 7.03 -28.45
C ILE A 456 27.66 7.73 -27.21
N ILE A 457 26.81 8.18 -26.29
CA ILE A 457 27.25 8.79 -25.02
C ILE A 457 28.08 7.82 -24.18
N SER A 458 27.64 6.56 -24.08
CA SER A 458 28.37 5.52 -23.37
C SER A 458 29.75 5.26 -24.00
N GLU A 459 29.81 5.14 -25.32
CA GLU A 459 31.07 4.93 -26.06
C GLU A 459 32.01 6.13 -25.93
N ILE A 460 31.49 7.37 -26.01
CA ILE A 460 32.32 8.58 -25.93
C ILE A 460 32.90 8.78 -24.53
N THR A 461 32.13 8.43 -23.49
CA THR A 461 32.55 8.54 -22.08
C THR A 461 33.67 7.55 -21.75
N ASN A 462 33.69 6.39 -22.42
CA ASN A 462 34.72 5.38 -22.23
C ASN A 462 36.03 5.67 -22.98
N ARG A 463 36.13 6.79 -23.74
CA ARG A 463 37.32 7.14 -24.51
C ARG A 463 38.23 8.10 -23.76
N SER A 464 39.52 7.82 -23.79
CA SER A 464 40.53 8.78 -23.37
C SER A 464 40.79 9.81 -24.48
N PRO A 465 40.57 11.12 -24.24
CA PRO A 465 40.81 12.15 -25.25
C PRO A 465 42.29 12.20 -25.63
N GLN A 466 42.58 12.29 -26.93
CA GLN A 466 43.97 12.35 -27.43
C GLN A 466 44.54 13.77 -27.41
N ASN A 467 43.68 14.78 -27.34
CA ASN A 467 44.04 16.20 -27.31
C ASN A 467 42.92 17.01 -26.63
N GLU A 468 43.21 18.28 -26.34
CA GLU A 468 42.26 19.18 -25.66
C GLU A 468 40.96 19.35 -26.44
N ARG A 469 41.03 19.38 -27.77
CA ARG A 469 39.84 19.53 -28.62
C ARG A 469 38.91 18.32 -28.51
N GLU A 470 39.45 17.11 -28.46
CA GLU A 470 38.65 15.91 -28.20
C GLU A 470 38.06 15.91 -26.79
N ARG A 471 38.83 16.31 -25.78
CA ARG A 471 38.33 16.47 -24.40
C ARG A 471 37.13 17.42 -24.37
N ASP A 472 37.24 18.58 -25.01
CA ASP A 472 36.17 19.58 -25.06
C ASP A 472 34.93 19.07 -25.80
N TYR A 473 35.11 18.28 -26.86
CA TYR A 473 34.00 17.62 -27.56
C TYR A 473 33.28 16.59 -26.67
N ILE A 474 34.03 15.75 -25.95
CA ILE A 474 33.47 14.76 -25.01
C ILE A 474 32.68 15.47 -23.92
N LEU A 475 33.28 16.49 -23.28
CA LEU A 475 32.65 17.27 -22.22
C LEU A 475 31.38 17.98 -22.70
N SER A 476 31.45 18.69 -23.83
CA SER A 476 30.30 19.41 -24.38
C SER A 476 29.13 18.48 -24.68
N LEU A 477 29.42 17.28 -25.22
CA LEU A 477 28.39 16.29 -25.52
C LEU A 477 27.76 15.70 -24.25
N ARG A 478 28.57 15.34 -23.25
CA ARG A 478 28.10 14.83 -21.95
C ARG A 478 27.23 15.86 -21.24
N ILE A 479 27.63 17.14 -21.23
CA ILE A 479 26.86 18.23 -20.63
C ILE A 479 25.50 18.40 -21.32
N ARG A 480 25.48 18.46 -22.65
CA ARG A 480 24.23 18.58 -23.41
C ARG A 480 23.30 17.41 -23.09
N HIS A 481 23.82 16.18 -23.12
CA HIS A 481 23.04 14.99 -22.82
C HIS A 481 22.45 15.01 -21.40
N GLU A 482 23.26 15.37 -20.39
CA GLU A 482 22.81 15.47 -19.01
C GLU A 482 21.72 16.55 -18.84
N ILE A 483 21.85 17.70 -19.51
CA ILE A 483 20.82 18.75 -19.51
C ILE A 483 19.54 18.26 -20.20
N ASP A 484 19.65 17.61 -21.35
CA ASP A 484 18.50 17.11 -22.11
C ASP A 484 17.74 16.01 -21.34
N CYS A 485 18.42 15.23 -20.50
CA CYS A 485 17.83 14.14 -19.71
C CYS A 485 17.31 14.58 -18.35
N GLU A 486 17.99 15.50 -17.66
CA GLU A 486 17.77 15.80 -16.24
C GLU A 486 17.50 17.28 -15.93
N ASP A 487 17.49 18.16 -16.94
CA ASP A 487 17.40 19.63 -16.85
C ASP A 487 18.52 20.31 -16.03
N ARG A 488 19.49 19.53 -15.51
CA ARG A 488 20.63 20.00 -14.69
C ARG A 488 21.77 18.99 -14.67
N ILE A 489 22.99 19.46 -14.43
CA ILE A 489 24.18 18.60 -14.26
C ILE A 489 24.22 18.02 -12.84
N ARG A 490 24.08 16.69 -12.68
CA ARG A 490 24.15 16.03 -11.36
C ARG A 490 25.51 15.45 -11.03
N ASP A 491 26.26 15.05 -12.05
CA ASP A 491 27.58 14.42 -11.90
C ASP A 491 28.62 15.43 -11.38
N ALA A 492 29.00 15.27 -10.11
CA ALA A 492 29.99 16.11 -9.44
C ALA A 492 31.40 15.96 -10.05
N ASP A 493 31.72 14.80 -10.62
CA ASP A 493 32.99 14.58 -11.29
C ASP A 493 33.01 15.27 -12.65
N MET A 494 31.89 15.25 -13.38
CA MET A 494 31.73 16.05 -14.60
C MET A 494 31.89 17.56 -14.32
N MET A 495 31.28 18.07 -13.24
CA MET A 495 31.47 19.48 -12.84
C MET A 495 32.93 19.81 -12.51
N ARG A 496 33.65 18.90 -11.85
CA ARG A 496 35.09 19.07 -11.58
C ARG A 496 35.90 19.09 -12.87
N GLU A 497 35.58 18.21 -13.81
CA GLU A 497 36.22 18.13 -15.13
C GLU A 497 35.97 19.41 -15.94
N ILE A 498 34.76 19.98 -15.90
CA ILE A 498 34.40 21.27 -16.49
C ILE A 498 35.25 22.41 -15.91
N SER A 499 35.34 22.52 -14.58
CA SER A 499 36.17 23.54 -13.92
C SER A 499 37.64 23.41 -14.30
N GLN A 500 38.17 22.19 -14.41
CA GLN A 500 39.55 21.94 -14.81
C GLN A 500 39.80 22.27 -16.29
N ALA A 501 38.86 21.95 -17.18
CA ALA A 501 39.01 22.16 -18.61
C ALA A 501 38.89 23.64 -19.00
N TRP A 502 37.97 24.39 -18.37
CA TRP A 502 37.59 25.74 -18.81
C TRP A 502 37.86 26.86 -17.79
N GLY A 503 38.45 26.53 -16.64
CA GLY A 503 38.94 27.52 -15.67
C GLY A 503 37.84 28.29 -14.93
N ALA A 504 36.74 27.62 -14.60
CA ALA A 504 35.60 28.19 -13.85
C ALA A 504 35.88 28.37 -12.35
#